data_AF-A0A483C4G2-F1
#
_entry.id   AF-A0A483C4G2-F1
#
_cell.length_a   1.000
_cell.length_b   1.000
_cell.length_c   1.000
_cell.angle_alpha   90.00
_cell.angle_beta   90.00
_cell.angle_gamma   90.00
#
_symmetry.space_group_name_H-M   'P 1'
#
loop_
_entity.id
_entity.type
_entity.pdbx_description
1 polymer ?
#
loop_
_entity_poly.entity_id
_entity_poly.type
_entity_poly.pdbx_seq_one_letter_code
_entity_poly.pdbx_strand_id
1 'polypeptide(L)'
;MSELKIPGKLMLAGEYAVTLANHLALVFSIDRFISKNYSQLVNEKGVKYGLGSSGAYAVLMTKMENSSLSDKDIFRQALILSRQTQPQNSGADIAASTYSGLLLYKNGSFPERIFFPENWNLIVGWTGKPAITSELVKKNQLSSSFVKESDMIVRKMVDFIKAKDFEKFNQEIFLAEKNLEKLSGVLTDKLAKAIEIAKNFGIEAKISGAGGGDNVIAFTRDPKISQQIKNNWQEAGIIPLDLHVYYKK
;
A
#
# COMPACT_ATOMS: atom_id res chain seq x y z
N MET A 1 13.13 28.11 -1.76
CA MET A 1 13.34 26.66 -1.58
C MET A 1 12.00 25.97 -1.78
N SER A 2 11.95 24.92 -2.60
CA SER A 2 10.74 24.11 -2.75
C SER A 2 10.38 23.47 -1.41
N GLU A 3 9.10 23.46 -1.05
CA GLU A 3 8.60 22.80 0.16
C GLU A 3 8.97 21.31 0.17
N LEU A 4 9.52 20.81 1.28
CA LEU A 4 9.80 19.39 1.48
C LEU A 4 8.47 18.62 1.57
N LYS A 5 8.28 17.68 0.65
CA LYS A 5 7.08 16.85 0.53
C LYS A 5 7.45 15.38 0.57
N ILE A 6 6.72 14.61 1.38
CA ILE A 6 6.92 13.16 1.52
C ILE A 6 5.67 12.44 1.02
N PRO A 7 5.79 11.49 0.07
CA PRO A 7 4.63 10.79 -0.47
C PRO A 7 4.05 9.82 0.56
N GLY A 8 2.73 9.64 0.50
CA GLY A 8 2.06 8.50 1.11
C GLY A 8 2.33 7.20 0.35
N LYS A 9 1.70 6.12 0.79
CA LYS A 9 1.87 4.78 0.20
C LYS A 9 0.58 3.98 0.16
N LEU A 10 0.61 2.91 -0.62
CA LEU A 10 -0.34 1.80 -0.61
C LEU A 10 0.43 0.47 -0.61
N MET A 11 -0.17 -0.58 -0.07
CA MET A 11 0.38 -1.94 -0.10
C MET A 11 -0.15 -2.67 -1.32
N LEU A 12 0.72 -3.33 -2.07
CA LEU A 12 0.32 -4.20 -3.17
C LEU A 12 0.19 -5.66 -2.71
N ALA A 13 1.15 -6.18 -1.95
CA ALA A 13 1.12 -7.54 -1.41
C ALA A 13 2.08 -7.68 -0.23
N GLY A 14 1.96 -8.77 0.53
CA GLY A 14 2.83 -9.05 1.68
C GLY A 14 2.33 -8.48 3.01
N GLU A 15 1.11 -7.92 3.04
CA GLU A 15 0.50 -7.45 4.27
C GLU A 15 0.45 -8.54 5.34
N TYR A 16 0.56 -8.13 6.60
CA TYR A 16 0.75 -8.99 7.77
C TYR A 16 2.06 -9.79 7.79
N ALA A 17 2.36 -10.57 6.75
CA ALA A 17 3.58 -11.38 6.67
C ALA A 17 4.84 -10.52 6.86
N VAL A 18 4.90 -9.35 6.21
CA VAL A 18 6.04 -8.42 6.32
C VAL A 18 6.27 -7.87 7.74
N THR A 19 5.31 -7.99 8.66
CA THR A 19 5.54 -7.61 10.07
C THR A 19 6.55 -8.53 10.76
N LEU A 20 6.68 -9.76 10.26
CA LEU A 20 7.69 -10.73 10.69
C LEU A 20 9.02 -10.43 9.99
N ALA A 21 10.13 -10.64 10.72
CA ALA A 21 11.47 -10.44 10.17
C ALA A 21 11.70 -11.34 8.95
N ASN A 22 12.44 -10.85 7.95
CA ASN A 22 12.80 -11.57 6.73
C ASN A 22 11.68 -11.90 5.74
N HIS A 23 10.44 -11.45 5.96
CA HIS A 23 9.34 -11.64 5.01
C HIS A 23 9.16 -10.45 4.07
N LEU A 24 8.52 -10.70 2.93
CA LEU A 24 8.46 -9.81 1.79
C LEU A 24 7.19 -8.98 1.74
N ALA A 25 7.28 -7.82 1.09
CA ALA A 25 6.14 -7.05 0.62
C ALA A 25 6.43 -6.36 -0.70
N LEU A 26 5.37 -6.10 -1.44
CA LEU A 26 5.34 -5.08 -2.48
C LEU A 26 4.58 -3.87 -1.95
N VAL A 27 5.24 -2.72 -1.96
CA VAL A 27 4.70 -1.44 -1.47
C VAL A 27 5.08 -0.35 -2.46
N PHE A 28 4.19 0.61 -2.69
CA PHE A 28 4.48 1.71 -3.58
C PHE A 28 4.04 3.06 -3.01
N SER A 29 4.78 4.11 -3.37
CA SER A 29 4.41 5.47 -3.02
C SER A 29 3.42 6.05 -4.03
N ILE A 30 2.59 6.98 -3.56
CA ILE A 30 1.58 7.68 -4.37
C ILE A 30 1.84 9.19 -4.42
N ASP A 31 1.29 9.85 -5.41
CA ASP A 31 1.36 11.30 -5.64
C ASP A 31 0.47 12.13 -4.70
N ARG A 32 0.36 11.69 -3.44
CA ARG A 32 -0.30 12.43 -2.37
C ARG A 32 0.66 12.60 -1.21
N PHE A 33 0.90 13.84 -0.82
CA PHE A 33 2.06 14.20 -0.01
C PHE A 33 1.66 14.81 1.31
N ILE A 34 2.46 14.52 2.33
CA ILE A 34 2.52 15.34 3.54
C ILE A 34 3.64 16.38 3.40
N SER A 35 3.55 17.44 4.18
CA SER A 35 4.58 18.46 4.35
C SER A 35 4.56 19.02 5.77
N LYS A 36 5.44 19.98 6.08
CA LYS A 36 5.48 20.66 7.38
C LYS A 36 4.12 21.24 7.78
N ASN A 37 3.34 21.74 6.81
CA ASN A 37 2.06 22.39 7.06
C ASN A 37 0.87 21.42 6.95
N TYR A 38 1.10 20.20 6.48
CA TYR A 38 0.06 19.20 6.26
C TYR A 38 0.61 17.81 6.61
N SER A 39 0.51 17.43 7.89
CA SER A 39 1.18 16.25 8.45
C SER A 39 0.39 14.94 8.32
N GLN A 40 -0.85 14.99 7.82
CA GLN A 40 -1.71 13.83 7.69
C GLN A 40 -2.48 13.85 6.37
N LEU A 41 -2.57 12.69 5.72
CA LEU A 41 -3.40 12.49 4.54
C LEU A 41 -4.85 12.19 4.96
N VAL A 42 -5.67 13.26 5.00
CA VAL A 42 -7.06 13.24 5.46
C VAL A 42 -7.99 13.90 4.44
N ASN A 43 -9.27 13.53 4.45
CA ASN A 43 -10.29 14.26 3.70
C ASN A 43 -10.59 15.62 4.35
N GLU A 44 -11.48 16.40 3.73
CA GLU A 44 -11.91 17.73 4.20
C GLU A 44 -12.49 17.72 5.62
N LYS A 45 -12.99 16.57 6.09
CA LYS A 45 -13.54 16.37 7.44
C LYS A 45 -12.50 15.86 8.45
N GLY A 46 -11.22 15.77 8.08
CA GLY A 46 -10.15 15.25 8.93
C GLY A 46 -10.10 13.72 9.05
N VAL A 47 -10.87 12.97 8.25
CA VAL A 47 -10.87 11.50 8.26
C VAL A 47 -9.69 10.98 7.45
N LYS A 48 -8.88 10.11 8.05
CA LYS A 48 -7.70 9.53 7.41
C LYS A 48 -8.07 8.64 6.22
N TYR A 49 -7.33 8.81 5.13
CA TYR A 49 -7.50 7.97 3.94
C TYR A 49 -6.86 6.58 4.06
N GLY A 50 -6.01 6.31 5.06
CA GLY A 50 -5.26 5.06 5.14
C GLY A 50 -4.02 4.99 4.24
N LEU A 51 -3.47 6.15 3.84
CA LEU A 51 -2.38 6.27 2.86
C LEU A 51 -0.98 6.32 3.51
N GLY A 52 -0.83 5.77 4.72
CA GLY A 52 0.48 5.66 5.39
C GLY A 52 1.05 6.97 5.99
N SER A 53 0.19 7.91 6.41
CA SER A 53 0.61 9.19 7.01
C SER A 53 1.65 9.04 8.14
N SER A 54 1.55 8.00 8.97
CA SER A 54 2.48 7.78 10.09
C SER A 54 3.91 7.56 9.62
N GLY A 55 4.10 6.69 8.63
CA GLY A 55 5.42 6.40 8.09
C GLY A 55 5.99 7.59 7.32
N ALA A 56 5.15 8.25 6.52
CA ALA A 56 5.53 9.47 5.82
C ALA A 56 5.96 10.57 6.81
N TYR A 57 5.25 10.74 7.93
CA TYR A 57 5.57 11.73 8.96
C TYR A 57 6.92 11.46 9.64
N ALA A 58 7.22 10.20 9.96
CA ALA A 58 8.53 9.83 10.50
C ALA A 58 9.66 10.21 9.52
N VAL A 59 9.47 9.98 8.22
CA VAL A 59 10.45 10.37 7.18
C VAL A 59 10.56 11.89 7.06
N LEU A 60 9.43 12.63 7.12
CA LEU A 60 9.42 14.09 7.08
C LEU A 60 10.24 14.69 8.23
N MET A 61 9.96 14.26 9.47
CA MET A 61 10.68 14.74 10.65
C MET A 61 12.18 14.45 10.56
N THR A 62 12.53 13.22 10.16
CA THR A 62 13.93 12.82 9.99
C THR A 62 14.63 13.70 8.94
N LYS A 63 14.00 13.98 7.80
CA LYS A 63 14.57 14.85 6.75
C LYS A 63 14.65 16.32 7.16
N MET A 64 13.70 16.81 7.96
CA MET A 64 13.73 18.19 8.47
C MET A 64 14.89 18.43 9.44
N GLU A 65 15.19 17.44 10.29
CA GLU A 65 16.31 17.51 11.23
C GLU A 65 17.65 17.20 10.56
N ASN A 66 17.65 16.45 9.45
CA ASN A 66 18.86 15.90 8.84
C ASN A 66 18.88 16.05 7.30
N SER A 67 18.80 17.29 6.81
CA SER A 67 18.65 17.57 5.37
C SER A 67 19.77 17.05 4.45
N SER A 68 20.96 16.76 4.99
CA SER A 68 22.12 16.29 4.24
C SER A 68 22.27 14.77 4.20
N LEU A 69 21.41 14.00 4.88
CA LEU A 69 21.54 12.55 4.94
C LEU A 69 21.14 11.85 3.64
N SER A 70 21.80 10.74 3.37
CA SER A 70 21.42 9.83 2.30
C SER A 70 20.03 9.23 2.56
N ASP A 71 19.29 8.86 1.50
CA ASP A 71 17.99 8.17 1.67
C ASP A 71 18.15 6.85 2.48
N LYS A 72 19.35 6.24 2.48
CA LYS A 72 19.71 5.08 3.31
C LYS A 72 19.67 5.38 4.80
N ASP A 73 20.25 6.51 5.21
CA ASP A 73 20.34 6.90 6.61
C ASP A 73 19.03 7.52 7.10
N ILE A 74 18.33 8.27 6.23
CA ILE A 74 16.95 8.70 6.49
C ILE A 74 16.06 7.50 6.77
N PHE A 75 16.09 6.47 5.91
CA PHE A 75 15.27 5.26 6.11
C PHE A 75 15.55 4.59 7.45
N ARG A 76 16.83 4.43 7.82
CA ARG A 76 17.23 3.82 9.10
C ARG A 76 16.71 4.62 10.29
N GLN A 77 16.96 5.93 10.31
CA GLN A 77 16.57 6.79 11.43
C GLN A 77 15.05 6.91 11.54
N ALA A 78 14.34 7.08 10.42
CA ALA A 78 12.89 7.14 10.41
C ALA A 78 12.25 5.81 10.87
N LEU A 79 12.86 4.66 10.52
CA LEU A 79 12.42 3.36 11.01
C LEU A 79 12.63 3.20 12.53
N ILE A 80 13.75 3.68 13.06
CA ILE A 80 14.00 3.70 14.52
C ILE A 80 12.94 4.56 15.21
N LEU A 81 12.73 5.79 14.73
CA LEU A 81 11.72 6.71 15.26
C LEU A 81 10.32 6.09 15.21
N SER A 82 9.96 5.44 14.11
CA SER A 82 8.66 4.78 14.01
C SER A 82 8.53 3.61 14.98
N ARG A 83 9.58 2.81 15.21
CA ARG A 83 9.52 1.64 16.11
C ARG A 83 9.49 1.99 17.59
N GLN A 84 9.92 3.20 17.97
CA GLN A 84 9.74 3.71 19.34
C GLN A 84 8.26 3.83 19.72
N THR A 85 7.38 4.15 18.75
CA THR A 85 5.93 4.26 18.97
C THR A 85 5.16 3.02 18.53
N GLN A 86 5.63 2.32 17.49
CA GLN A 86 5.01 1.13 16.93
C GLN A 86 6.08 0.03 16.75
N PRO A 87 6.42 -0.73 17.81
CA PRO A 87 7.51 -1.72 17.77
C PRO A 87 7.37 -2.75 16.63
N GLN A 88 6.14 -3.08 16.27
CA GLN A 88 5.77 -4.00 15.19
C GLN A 88 5.75 -3.37 13.78
N ASN A 89 6.20 -2.11 13.60
CA ASN A 89 6.32 -1.54 12.25
C ASN A 89 7.38 -2.32 11.45
N SER A 90 6.95 -2.91 10.33
CA SER A 90 7.79 -3.63 9.39
C SER A 90 8.83 -2.75 8.68
N GLY A 91 8.54 -1.45 8.53
CA GLY A 91 9.31 -0.48 7.78
C GLY A 91 8.92 -0.34 6.31
N ALA A 92 7.93 -1.09 5.82
CA ALA A 92 7.50 -1.01 4.42
C ALA A 92 6.95 0.39 4.05
N ASP A 93 6.23 1.02 4.98
CA ASP A 93 5.69 2.37 4.79
C ASP A 93 6.78 3.45 4.81
N ILE A 94 7.75 3.33 5.71
CA ILE A 94 8.96 4.15 5.75
C ILE A 94 9.77 4.00 4.46
N ALA A 95 9.93 2.77 3.96
CA ALA A 95 10.64 2.48 2.73
C ALA A 95 9.98 3.17 1.54
N ALA A 96 8.67 3.01 1.34
CA ALA A 96 7.94 3.68 0.28
C ALA A 96 8.01 5.21 0.37
N SER A 97 7.86 5.75 1.58
CA SER A 97 7.92 7.20 1.82
C SER A 97 9.33 7.79 1.61
N THR A 98 10.38 7.00 1.82
CA THR A 98 11.77 7.44 1.66
C THR A 98 12.25 7.29 0.22
N TYR A 99 12.10 6.09 -0.34
CA TYR A 99 12.67 5.73 -1.62
C TYR A 99 11.74 6.00 -2.79
N SER A 100 10.41 6.06 -2.60
CA SER A 100 9.39 6.18 -3.65
C SER A 100 9.42 5.08 -4.75
N GLY A 101 8.43 5.09 -5.62
CA GLY A 101 8.20 4.08 -6.65
C GLY A 101 7.61 2.79 -6.10
N LEU A 102 7.58 1.74 -6.93
CA LEU A 102 7.25 0.38 -6.51
C LEU A 102 8.49 -0.30 -5.94
N LEU A 103 8.37 -0.84 -4.74
CA LEU A 103 9.46 -1.43 -3.99
C LEU A 103 9.16 -2.88 -3.63
N LEU A 104 10.11 -3.77 -3.95
CA LEU A 104 10.24 -5.06 -3.29
C LEU A 104 10.98 -4.84 -1.97
N TYR A 105 10.28 -5.06 -0.87
CA TYR A 105 10.80 -4.84 0.47
C TYR A 105 10.87 -6.15 1.25
N LYS A 106 11.96 -6.37 1.97
CA LYS A 106 12.12 -7.45 2.94
C LYS A 106 12.33 -6.82 4.32
N ASN A 107 11.54 -7.20 5.32
CA ASN A 107 11.68 -6.64 6.66
C ASN A 107 13.09 -6.92 7.22
N GLY A 108 13.82 -5.84 7.52
CA GLY A 108 15.22 -5.88 7.97
C GLY A 108 16.25 -5.65 6.85
N SER A 109 15.82 -5.31 5.64
CA SER A 109 16.70 -5.04 4.48
C SER A 109 16.39 -3.68 3.84
N PHE A 110 17.24 -3.24 2.90
CA PHE A 110 16.92 -2.12 2.02
C PHE A 110 16.00 -2.58 0.89
N PRO A 111 15.09 -1.72 0.40
CA PRO A 111 14.20 -2.08 -0.69
C PRO A 111 14.93 -2.13 -2.04
N GLU A 112 14.49 -3.01 -2.94
CA GLU A 112 14.80 -2.98 -4.37
C GLU A 112 13.68 -2.23 -5.10
N ARG A 113 14.02 -1.26 -5.94
CA ARG A 113 13.03 -0.60 -6.79
C ARG A 113 12.75 -1.43 -8.03
N ILE A 114 11.47 -1.57 -8.35
CA ILE A 114 10.97 -2.12 -9.61
C ILE A 114 9.99 -1.13 -10.25
N PHE A 115 9.54 -1.41 -11.48
CA PHE A 115 8.70 -0.50 -12.25
C PHE A 115 7.48 -1.23 -12.78
N PHE A 116 6.29 -0.66 -12.57
CA PHE A 116 5.11 -1.10 -13.31
C PHE A 116 5.31 -0.79 -14.80
N PRO A 117 4.79 -1.63 -15.71
CA PRO A 117 4.63 -1.25 -17.10
C PRO A 117 3.77 0.01 -17.23
N GLU A 118 4.14 0.93 -18.12
CA GLU A 118 3.51 2.26 -18.24
C GLU A 118 2.00 2.21 -18.54
N ASN A 119 1.53 1.14 -19.20
CA ASN A 119 0.13 0.97 -19.53
C ASN A 119 -0.70 0.33 -18.40
N TRP A 120 -0.15 0.10 -17.20
CA TRP A 120 -0.88 -0.46 -16.07
C TRP A 120 -1.35 0.66 -15.14
N ASN A 121 -2.63 0.98 -15.23
CA ASN A 121 -3.24 2.10 -14.51
C ASN A 121 -3.76 1.65 -13.15
N LEU A 122 -3.29 2.29 -12.09
CA LEU A 122 -3.78 2.10 -10.73
C LEU A 122 -5.21 2.65 -10.61
N ILE A 123 -6.06 1.90 -9.91
CA ILE A 123 -7.38 2.34 -9.46
C ILE A 123 -7.41 2.23 -7.93
N VAL A 124 -7.80 3.29 -7.23
CA VAL A 124 -7.89 3.31 -5.76
C VAL A 124 -9.31 3.70 -5.35
N GLY A 125 -9.92 2.88 -4.49
CA GLY A 125 -11.23 3.14 -3.91
C GLY A 125 -11.13 3.22 -2.39
N TRP A 126 -11.51 4.36 -1.81
CA TRP A 126 -11.54 4.56 -0.37
C TRP A 126 -12.92 4.27 0.21
N THR A 127 -12.98 3.43 1.23
CA THR A 127 -14.24 3.00 1.87
C THR A 127 -14.90 4.09 2.71
N GLY A 128 -14.19 5.20 3.00
CA GLY A 128 -14.67 6.25 3.90
C GLY A 128 -14.51 5.94 5.39
N LYS A 129 -14.07 4.72 5.74
CA LYS A 129 -13.91 4.26 7.12
C LYS A 129 -12.44 3.99 7.42
N PRO A 130 -11.80 4.71 8.35
CA PRO A 130 -10.42 4.44 8.71
C PRO A 130 -10.30 3.08 9.41
N ALA A 131 -9.26 2.32 9.08
CA ALA A 131 -8.93 1.08 9.77
C ALA A 131 -8.01 1.31 10.98
N ILE A 132 -8.19 0.50 12.04
CA ILE A 132 -7.25 0.44 13.17
C ILE A 132 -6.28 -0.73 12.95
N THR A 133 -5.21 -0.45 12.19
CA THR A 133 -4.23 -1.46 11.76
C THR A 133 -3.61 -2.23 12.94
N SER A 134 -3.26 -1.54 14.03
CA SER A 134 -2.57 -2.14 15.18
C SER A 134 -3.42 -3.19 15.90
N GLU A 135 -4.74 -3.01 15.95
CA GLU A 135 -5.66 -3.97 16.57
C GLU A 135 -5.81 -5.23 15.69
N LEU A 136 -5.96 -5.05 14.38
CA LEU A 136 -6.08 -6.17 13.45
C LEU A 136 -4.80 -7.02 13.41
N VAL A 137 -3.62 -6.39 13.44
CA VAL A 137 -2.34 -7.11 13.49
C VAL A 137 -2.20 -7.89 14.80
N LYS A 138 -2.55 -7.29 15.95
CA LYS A 138 -2.48 -7.98 17.25
C LYS A 138 -3.49 -9.13 17.37
N LYS A 139 -4.66 -8.99 16.76
CA LYS A 139 -5.74 -9.99 16.81
C LYS A 139 -5.42 -11.25 16.00
N ASN A 140 -4.67 -11.11 14.90
CA ASN A 140 -4.44 -12.21 13.98
C ASN A 140 -3.08 -12.87 14.21
N GLN A 141 -3.09 -14.12 14.67
CA GLN A 141 -1.90 -14.97 14.70
C GLN A 141 -1.68 -15.56 13.30
N LEU A 142 -0.48 -15.38 12.75
CA LEU A 142 -0.18 -15.80 11.39
C LEU A 142 0.28 -17.25 11.36
N SER A 143 -0.40 -18.09 10.57
CA SER A 143 0.05 -19.46 10.32
C SER A 143 1.29 -19.47 9.42
N SER A 144 2.10 -20.53 9.52
CA SER A 144 3.25 -20.73 8.64
C SER A 144 2.85 -20.82 7.16
N SER A 145 1.68 -21.40 6.87
CA SER A 145 1.12 -21.47 5.51
C SER A 145 0.76 -20.08 4.96
N PHE A 146 0.10 -19.24 5.74
CA PHE A 146 -0.24 -17.86 5.34
C PHE A 146 1.01 -17.08 4.95
N VAL A 147 2.05 -17.16 5.79
CA VAL A 147 3.31 -16.42 5.59
C VAL A 147 4.05 -16.92 4.36
N LYS A 148 4.18 -18.25 4.20
CA LYS A 148 4.83 -18.87 3.05
C LYS A 148 4.12 -18.52 1.74
N GLU A 149 2.79 -18.54 1.74
CA GLU A 149 1.97 -18.19 0.59
C GLU A 149 2.09 -16.71 0.24
N SER A 150 2.12 -15.83 1.24
CA SER A 150 2.35 -14.40 1.06
C SER A 150 3.67 -14.10 0.35
N ASP A 151 4.77 -14.70 0.81
CA ASP A 151 6.09 -14.53 0.17
C ASP A 151 6.12 -15.09 -1.26
N MET A 152 5.42 -16.21 -1.50
CA MET A 152 5.32 -16.80 -2.84
C MET A 152 4.57 -15.87 -3.80
N ILE A 153 3.43 -15.31 -3.38
CA ILE A 153 2.63 -14.36 -4.15
C ILE A 153 3.46 -13.12 -4.47
N VAL A 154 4.17 -12.55 -3.49
CA VAL A 154 5.05 -11.39 -3.70
C VAL A 154 6.11 -11.68 -4.78
N ARG A 155 6.78 -12.83 -4.71
CA ARG A 155 7.79 -13.22 -5.70
C ARG A 155 7.21 -13.36 -7.10
N LYS A 156 6.06 -14.05 -7.23
CA LYS A 156 5.38 -14.21 -8.52
C LYS A 156 4.91 -12.89 -9.10
N MET A 157 4.35 -11.99 -8.28
CA MET A 157 3.99 -10.64 -8.72
C MET A 157 5.20 -9.90 -9.30
N VAL A 158 6.37 -9.96 -8.63
CA VAL A 158 7.61 -9.36 -9.15
C VAL A 158 7.97 -9.96 -10.52
N ASP A 159 7.93 -11.27 -10.65
CA ASP A 159 8.24 -11.97 -11.90
C ASP A 159 7.29 -11.56 -13.04
N PHE A 160 5.98 -11.49 -12.78
CA PHE A 160 4.98 -11.10 -13.78
C PHE A 160 5.01 -9.61 -14.12
N ILE A 161 5.35 -8.74 -13.17
CA ILE A 161 5.62 -7.32 -13.45
C ILE A 161 6.84 -7.19 -14.38
N LYS A 162 7.96 -7.88 -14.07
CA LYS A 162 9.18 -7.85 -14.88
C LYS A 162 8.94 -8.44 -16.28
N ALA A 163 8.13 -9.49 -16.38
CA ALA A 163 7.74 -10.11 -17.65
C ALA A 163 6.63 -9.35 -18.41
N LYS A 164 6.04 -8.30 -17.81
CA LYS A 164 4.88 -7.55 -18.34
C LYS A 164 3.64 -8.44 -18.61
N ASP A 165 3.50 -9.53 -17.87
CA ASP A 165 2.39 -10.49 -17.97
C ASP A 165 1.21 -10.02 -17.11
N PHE A 166 0.37 -9.15 -17.69
CA PHE A 166 -0.73 -8.51 -16.96
C PHE A 166 -1.76 -9.52 -16.45
N GLU A 167 -2.08 -10.56 -17.23
CA GLU A 167 -3.12 -11.52 -16.85
C GLU A 167 -2.69 -12.34 -15.64
N LYS A 168 -1.43 -12.79 -15.58
CA LYS A 168 -0.91 -13.48 -14.40
C LYS A 168 -0.71 -12.54 -13.22
N PHE A 169 -0.30 -11.29 -13.45
CA PHE A 169 -0.27 -10.28 -12.40
C PHE A 169 -1.66 -10.05 -11.78
N ASN A 170 -2.70 -9.94 -12.60
CA ASN A 170 -4.09 -9.79 -12.18
C ASN A 170 -4.56 -11.01 -11.36
N GLN A 171 -4.18 -12.22 -11.78
CA GLN A 171 -4.43 -13.45 -10.98
C GLN A 171 -3.72 -13.43 -9.63
N GLU A 172 -2.48 -12.92 -9.53
CA GLU A 172 -1.80 -12.80 -8.25
C GLU A 172 -2.46 -11.75 -7.33
N ILE A 173 -3.10 -10.71 -7.86
CA ILE A 173 -3.93 -9.78 -7.05
C ILE A 173 -5.05 -10.55 -6.35
N PHE A 174 -5.75 -11.41 -7.09
CA PHE A 174 -6.78 -12.28 -6.53
C PHE A 174 -6.22 -13.21 -5.45
N LEU A 175 -5.08 -13.87 -5.70
CA LEU A 175 -4.45 -14.76 -4.71
C LEU A 175 -4.01 -13.99 -3.45
N ALA A 176 -3.50 -12.77 -3.61
CA ALA A 176 -3.14 -11.91 -2.48
C ALA A 176 -4.36 -11.56 -1.62
N GLU A 177 -5.50 -11.23 -2.25
CA GLU A 177 -6.76 -11.02 -1.54
C GLU A 177 -7.24 -12.29 -0.83
N LYS A 178 -7.25 -13.44 -1.51
CA LYS A 178 -7.65 -14.71 -0.89
C LYS A 178 -6.75 -15.11 0.28
N ASN A 179 -5.47 -14.75 0.24
CA ASN A 179 -4.60 -14.95 1.39
C ASN A 179 -5.00 -14.05 2.57
N LEU A 180 -5.32 -12.78 2.32
CA LEU A 180 -5.80 -11.83 3.34
C LEU A 180 -7.13 -12.24 3.96
N GLU A 181 -8.06 -12.78 3.17
CA GLU A 181 -9.38 -13.24 3.65
C GLU A 181 -9.30 -14.37 4.68
N LYS A 182 -8.15 -15.07 4.80
CA LYS A 182 -7.92 -16.07 5.86
C LYS A 182 -7.82 -15.43 7.26
N LEU A 183 -7.64 -14.12 7.32
CA LEU A 183 -7.51 -13.36 8.57
C LEU A 183 -8.85 -12.78 9.02
N SER A 184 -9.09 -12.77 10.33
CA SER A 184 -10.34 -12.31 10.91
C SER A 184 -10.42 -10.77 10.96
N GLY A 185 -11.54 -10.23 10.47
CA GLY A 185 -11.85 -8.80 10.53
C GLY A 185 -11.18 -7.92 9.47
N VAL A 186 -10.49 -8.54 8.51
CA VAL A 186 -9.79 -7.86 7.41
C VAL A 186 -10.77 -7.47 6.29
N LEU A 187 -11.62 -8.39 5.85
CA LEU A 187 -12.65 -8.11 4.85
C LEU A 187 -13.91 -7.56 5.53
N THR A 188 -14.39 -6.40 5.05
CA THR A 188 -15.70 -5.82 5.44
C THR A 188 -16.66 -5.90 4.26
N ASP A 189 -17.96 -5.80 4.50
CA ASP A 189 -18.97 -5.83 3.43
C ASP A 189 -18.70 -4.80 2.33
N LYS A 190 -18.23 -3.61 2.71
CA LYS A 190 -17.91 -2.54 1.75
C LYS A 190 -16.66 -2.83 0.92
N LEU A 191 -15.64 -3.46 1.52
CA LEU A 191 -14.46 -3.94 0.79
C LEU A 191 -14.83 -5.10 -0.15
N ALA A 192 -15.60 -6.07 0.35
CA ALA A 192 -16.10 -7.19 -0.44
C ALA A 192 -16.90 -6.70 -1.65
N LYS A 193 -17.79 -5.72 -1.44
CA LYS A 193 -18.55 -5.11 -2.53
C LYS A 193 -17.68 -4.42 -3.55
N ALA A 194 -16.64 -3.71 -3.11
CA ALA A 194 -15.72 -3.04 -4.02
C ALA A 194 -14.92 -4.04 -4.87
N ILE A 195 -14.47 -5.14 -4.26
CA ILE A 195 -13.76 -6.23 -4.95
C ILE A 195 -14.68 -6.90 -5.98
N GLU A 196 -15.93 -7.21 -5.60
CA GLU A 196 -16.94 -7.78 -6.49
C GLU A 196 -17.21 -6.88 -7.71
N ILE A 197 -17.35 -5.57 -7.50
CA ILE A 197 -17.58 -4.60 -8.58
C ILE A 197 -16.44 -4.63 -9.60
N ALA A 198 -15.18 -4.61 -9.17
CA ALA A 198 -14.04 -4.67 -10.08
C ALA A 198 -14.05 -5.97 -10.90
N LYS A 199 -14.36 -7.09 -10.23
CA LYS A 199 -14.42 -8.41 -10.84
C LYS A 199 -15.47 -8.52 -11.95
N ASN A 200 -16.59 -7.81 -11.84
CA ASN A 200 -17.62 -7.77 -12.90
C ASN A 200 -17.10 -7.16 -14.22
N PHE A 201 -15.97 -6.44 -14.19
CA PHE A 201 -15.28 -5.92 -15.37
C PHE A 201 -14.02 -6.73 -15.74
N GLY A 202 -13.84 -7.92 -15.16
CA GLY A 202 -12.67 -8.79 -15.38
C GLY A 202 -11.39 -8.31 -14.68
N ILE A 203 -11.49 -7.35 -13.76
CA ILE A 203 -10.35 -6.81 -13.03
C ILE A 203 -10.36 -7.34 -11.60
N GLU A 204 -9.28 -7.98 -11.18
CA GLU A 204 -9.12 -8.39 -9.80
C GLU A 204 -8.71 -7.18 -8.96
N ALA A 205 -9.26 -7.10 -7.75
CA ALA A 205 -9.00 -6.04 -6.81
C ALA A 205 -8.70 -6.63 -5.43
N LYS A 206 -7.98 -5.88 -4.62
CA LYS A 206 -7.60 -6.31 -3.27
C LYS A 206 -7.57 -5.16 -2.28
N ILE A 207 -7.69 -5.50 -1.01
CA ILE A 207 -7.43 -4.61 0.10
C ILE A 207 -5.97 -4.11 0.01
N SER A 208 -5.74 -2.82 0.27
CA SER A 208 -4.39 -2.28 0.45
C SER A 208 -4.16 -1.89 1.91
N GLY A 209 -3.40 -2.70 2.64
CA GLY A 209 -3.09 -2.49 4.06
C GLY A 209 -3.72 -3.54 4.95
N ALA A 210 -4.07 -3.16 6.19
CA ALA A 210 -4.58 -4.12 7.17
C ALA A 210 -6.05 -4.54 6.92
N GLY A 211 -6.79 -3.87 6.04
CA GLY A 211 -8.22 -4.09 5.91
C GLY A 211 -9.02 -3.54 7.10
N GLY A 212 -10.27 -3.97 7.26
CA GLY A 212 -11.22 -3.40 8.23
C GLY A 212 -11.79 -2.03 7.84
N GLY A 213 -11.33 -1.49 6.70
CA GLY A 213 -11.62 -0.15 6.20
C GLY A 213 -10.59 0.28 5.14
N ASP A 214 -10.27 1.57 5.11
CA ASP A 214 -9.29 2.20 4.23
C ASP A 214 -9.56 1.94 2.74
N ASN A 215 -8.65 1.29 2.02
CA ASN A 215 -8.60 1.30 0.56
C ASN A 215 -8.68 -0.10 -0.04
N VAL A 216 -9.36 -0.18 -1.18
CA VAL A 216 -9.21 -1.23 -2.19
C VAL A 216 -8.36 -0.68 -3.34
N ILE A 217 -7.55 -1.52 -3.95
CA ILE A 217 -6.77 -1.20 -5.15
C ILE A 217 -7.01 -2.23 -6.25
N ALA A 218 -6.91 -1.77 -7.50
CA ALA A 218 -6.96 -2.60 -8.70
C ALA A 218 -6.02 -2.01 -9.76
N PHE A 219 -5.73 -2.77 -10.81
CA PHE A 219 -4.96 -2.31 -11.96
C PHE A 219 -5.69 -2.66 -13.25
N THR A 220 -5.63 -1.80 -14.26
CA THR A 220 -6.18 -2.09 -15.59
C THR A 220 -5.33 -1.47 -16.69
N ARG A 221 -5.35 -2.11 -17.87
CA ARG A 221 -4.75 -1.56 -19.09
C ARG A 221 -5.72 -0.68 -19.90
N ASP A 222 -7.00 -0.69 -19.55
CA ASP A 222 -8.05 0.03 -20.27
C ASP A 222 -8.59 1.20 -19.42
N PRO A 223 -8.36 2.45 -19.84
CA PRO A 223 -8.92 3.64 -19.18
C PRO A 223 -10.46 3.65 -19.11
N LYS A 224 -11.16 3.04 -20.07
CA LYS A 224 -12.63 2.94 -20.04
C LYS A 224 -13.09 2.03 -18.91
N ILE A 225 -12.45 0.87 -18.74
CA ILE A 225 -12.71 -0.03 -17.62
C ILE A 225 -12.39 0.67 -16.30
N SER A 226 -11.29 1.44 -16.23
CA SER A 226 -10.96 2.23 -15.04
C SER A 226 -12.11 3.17 -14.66
N GLN A 227 -12.64 3.92 -15.63
CA GLN A 227 -13.75 4.84 -15.38
C GLN A 227 -15.04 4.11 -14.98
N GLN A 228 -15.35 2.99 -15.63
CA GLN A 228 -16.54 2.18 -15.28
C GLN A 228 -16.48 1.66 -13.85
N ILE A 229 -15.32 1.14 -13.42
CA ILE A 229 -15.10 0.69 -12.04
C ILE A 229 -15.25 1.87 -11.07
N LYS A 230 -14.61 3.01 -11.35
CA LYS A 230 -14.71 4.21 -10.50
C LYS A 230 -16.16 4.68 -10.33
N ASN A 231 -16.95 4.70 -11.41
CA ASN A 231 -18.36 5.10 -11.36
C ASN A 231 -19.18 4.12 -10.50
N ASN A 232 -19.03 2.81 -10.71
CA ASN A 232 -19.77 1.79 -9.94
C ASN A 232 -19.36 1.78 -8.47
N TRP A 233 -18.08 2.01 -8.17
CA TRP A 233 -17.61 2.21 -6.79
C TRP A 233 -18.27 3.42 -6.15
N GLN A 234 -18.35 4.56 -6.85
CA GLN A 234 -19.01 5.76 -6.35
C GLN A 234 -20.48 5.53 -6.04
N GLU A 235 -21.22 4.84 -6.92
CA GLU A 235 -22.62 4.44 -6.70
C GLU A 235 -22.79 3.52 -5.48
N ALA A 236 -21.82 2.63 -5.23
CA ALA A 236 -21.77 1.77 -4.06
C ALA A 236 -21.19 2.47 -2.80
N GLY A 237 -20.94 3.78 -2.86
CA GLY A 237 -20.43 4.59 -1.76
C GLY A 237 -18.94 4.40 -1.45
N ILE A 238 -18.18 3.72 -2.32
CA ILE A 238 -16.71 3.71 -2.31
C ILE A 238 -16.22 4.93 -3.07
N ILE A 239 -15.36 5.74 -2.45
CA ILE A 239 -14.92 7.02 -3.01
C ILE A 239 -13.67 6.79 -3.85
N PRO A 240 -13.70 6.92 -5.18
CA PRO A 240 -12.50 6.83 -5.99
C PRO A 240 -11.50 7.93 -5.59
N LEU A 241 -10.24 7.55 -5.42
CA LEU A 241 -9.17 8.51 -5.19
C LEU A 241 -8.35 8.66 -6.48
N ASP A 242 -8.24 9.89 -6.97
CA ASP A 242 -7.31 10.20 -8.06
C ASP A 242 -5.88 10.18 -7.50
N LEU A 243 -5.16 9.11 -7.82
CA LEU A 243 -3.85 8.75 -7.27
C LEU A 243 -3.05 7.99 -8.33
N HIS A 244 -1.80 8.37 -8.48
CA HIS A 244 -0.82 7.72 -9.35
C HIS A 244 0.37 7.23 -8.56
N VAL A 245 1.06 6.20 -9.07
CA VAL A 245 2.32 5.76 -8.49
C VAL A 245 3.36 6.88 -8.67
N TYR A 246 3.91 7.35 -7.55
CA TYR A 246 4.89 8.41 -7.56
C TYR A 246 6.30 7.84 -7.63
N TYR A 247 7.11 8.32 -8.56
CA TYR A 247 8.54 8.04 -8.65
C TYR A 247 9.30 9.34 -8.47
N LYS A 248 10.09 9.45 -7.39
CA LYS A 248 11.05 10.54 -7.22
C LYS A 248 12.08 10.45 -8.36
N LYS A 249 12.26 11.58 -9.05
CA LYS A 249 13.29 11.79 -10.07
C LYS A 249 14.68 11.84 -9.45
#